data_AF-A0A0F9GH12-F1
#
_entry.id   AF-A0A0F9GH12-F1
#
_cell.length_a   1.000
_cell.length_b   1.000
_cell.length_c   1.000
_cell.angle_alpha   90.00
_cell.angle_beta   90.00
_cell.angle_gamma   90.00
#
_symmetry.space_group_name_H-M   'P 1'
#
loop_
_entity.id
_entity.type
_entity.pdbx_description
1 polymer ?
#
loop_
_entity_poly.entity_id
_entity_poly.type
_entity_poly.pdbx_seq_one_letter_code
_entity_poly.pdbx_strand_id
1 'polypeptide(L)'
;MITLEVNGASFNGFTDITVSRSIETMASTFNFTATINNQSTFPIKVNDACKVVIGKVFVINGFVEAVSVNYSPSSHAIQISGRDRT
;
A
#
# COMPACT_ATOMS: atom_id res chain seq x y z
N MET A 1 -5.97 1.38 -13.61
CA MET A 1 -6.31 0.98 -12.22
C MET A 1 -5.01 0.70 -11.48
N ILE A 2 -4.91 1.10 -10.21
CA ILE A 2 -3.74 0.84 -9.37
C ILE A 2 -4.16 -0.10 -8.26
N THR A 3 -3.38 -1.16 -8.05
CA THR A 3 -3.69 -2.27 -7.16
C THR A 3 -2.48 -2.57 -6.29
N LEU A 4 -2.72 -2.82 -5.00
CA LEU A 4 -1.73 -3.34 -4.08
C LEU A 4 -2.02 -4.82 -3.85
N GLU A 5 -1.12 -5.71 -4.27
CA GLU A 5 -1.26 -7.15 -4.02
C GLU A 5 -0.43 -7.54 -2.82
N VAL A 6 -1.04 -8.16 -1.82
CA VAL A 6 -0.36 -8.63 -0.59
C VAL A 6 -0.85 -10.04 -0.26
N ASN A 7 0.09 -10.97 -0.03
CA ASN A 7 -0.23 -12.38 0.27
C ASN A 7 -1.20 -13.05 -0.73
N GLY A 8 -1.18 -12.61 -2.00
CA GLY A 8 -2.08 -13.12 -3.04
C GLY A 8 -3.48 -12.51 -3.07
N ALA A 9 -3.79 -11.56 -2.18
CA ALA A 9 -5.00 -10.76 -2.21
C ALA A 9 -4.74 -9.40 -2.88
N SER A 10 -5.62 -9.00 -3.80
CA SER A 10 -5.52 -7.74 -4.52
C SER A 10 -6.41 -6.67 -3.89
N PHE A 11 -5.79 -5.62 -3.34
CA PHE A 11 -6.46 -4.48 -2.72
C PHE A 11 -6.54 -3.31 -3.70
N ASN A 12 -7.71 -2.67 -3.75
CA ASN A 12 -8.03 -1.55 -4.62
C ASN A 12 -8.89 -0.54 -3.85
N GLY A 13 -9.26 0.58 -4.49
CA GLY A 13 -10.17 1.55 -3.88
C GLY A 13 -9.51 2.49 -2.86
N PHE A 14 -8.20 2.66 -2.98
CA PHE A 14 -7.45 3.65 -2.20
C PHE A 14 -7.86 5.07 -2.61
N THR A 15 -8.00 5.93 -1.62
CA THR A 15 -8.35 7.35 -1.78
C THR A 15 -7.15 8.19 -2.18
N ASP A 16 -5.95 7.80 -1.72
CA ASP A 16 -4.69 8.43 -2.08
C ASP A 16 -3.64 7.35 -2.36
N ILE A 17 -2.85 7.55 -3.42
CA ILE A 17 -1.79 6.64 -3.84
C ILE A 17 -0.59 7.46 -4.27
N THR A 18 0.52 7.28 -3.57
CA THR A 18 1.81 7.88 -3.91
C THR A 18 2.81 6.76 -4.18
N VAL A 19 3.47 6.81 -5.34
CA VAL A 19 4.57 5.90 -5.70
C VAL A 19 5.74 6.77 -6.13
N SER A 20 6.85 6.67 -5.39
CA SER A 20 8.02 7.50 -5.59
C SER A 20 9.18 6.66 -6.09
N ARG A 21 9.74 7.06 -7.24
CA ARG A 21 10.90 6.44 -7.87
C ARG A 21 11.82 7.54 -8.37
N SER A 22 13.01 7.66 -7.80
CA SER A 22 14.08 8.53 -8.30
C SER A 22 15.27 7.69 -8.72
N ILE A 23 16.04 8.19 -9.69
CA ILE A 23 17.34 7.63 -10.08
C ILE A 23 18.39 7.83 -8.98
N GLU A 24 18.14 8.78 -8.08
CA GLU A 24 19.01 9.15 -6.96
C GLU A 24 18.78 8.26 -5.73
N THR A 25 17.61 7.63 -5.65
CA THR A 25 17.21 6.73 -4.56
C THR A 25 17.32 5.28 -5.00
N MET A 26 18.05 4.46 -4.24
CA MET A 26 18.25 3.03 -4.55
C MET A 26 16.95 2.22 -4.50
N ALA A 27 16.07 2.51 -3.54
CA ALA A 27 14.79 1.81 -3.38
C ALA A 27 13.61 2.72 -3.77
N SER A 28 12.67 2.19 -4.56
CA SER A 28 11.39 2.86 -4.79
C SER A 28 10.50 2.72 -3.56
N THR A 29 9.69 3.73 -3.26
CA THR A 29 8.75 3.69 -2.13
C THR A 29 7.31 3.83 -2.59
N PHE A 30 6.40 3.32 -1.78
CA PHE A 30 4.98 3.47 -1.99
C PHE A 30 4.26 3.86 -0.71
N ASN A 31 3.14 4.56 -0.88
CA ASN A 31 2.24 4.93 0.19
C ASN A 31 0.80 4.89 -0.35
N PHE A 32 -0.04 4.08 0.26
CA PHE A 32 -1.45 3.92 -0.07
C PHE A 32 -2.30 4.32 1.12
N THR A 33 -3.29 5.16 0.89
CA THR A 33 -4.27 5.55 1.91
C THR A 33 -5.65 5.11 1.46
N ALA A 34 -6.39 4.43 2.34
CA ALA A 34 -7.79 4.10 2.14
C ALA A 34 -8.62 4.60 3.32
N THR A 35 -9.83 5.05 3.06
CA THR A 35 -10.84 5.22 4.11
C THR A 35 -11.62 3.93 4.24
N ILE A 36 -11.60 3.30 5.42
CA ILE A 36 -12.35 2.08 5.67
C ILE A 36 -13.57 2.38 6.53
N ASN A 37 -14.59 1.54 6.44
CA ASN A 37 -15.67 1.50 7.42
C ASN A 37 -15.31 0.49 8.52
N ASN A 38 -15.94 0.60 9.70
CA ASN A 38 -15.68 -0.27 10.87
C ASN A 38 -15.93 -1.79 10.63
N GLN A 39 -16.40 -2.19 9.45
CA GLN A 39 -16.68 -3.59 9.10
C GLN A 39 -15.65 -4.22 8.16
N SER A 40 -14.71 -3.44 7.62
CA SER A 40 -13.71 -3.96 6.68
C SER A 40 -12.52 -4.54 7.43
N THR A 41 -12.23 -5.82 7.22
CA THR A 41 -10.99 -6.44 7.71
C THR A 41 -9.86 -6.17 6.72
N PHE A 42 -8.70 -5.76 7.22
CA PHE A 42 -7.55 -5.44 6.40
C PHE A 42 -6.35 -6.31 6.84
N PRO A 43 -6.18 -7.51 6.26
CA PRO A 43 -5.21 -8.50 6.72
C PRO A 43 -3.80 -8.23 6.18
N ILE A 44 -3.37 -6.98 6.18
CA ILE A 44 -2.03 -6.57 5.75
C ILE A 44 -1.18 -6.31 6.98
N LYS A 45 -0.02 -6.96 7.06
CA LYS A 45 0.94 -6.84 8.16
C LYS A 45 2.25 -6.25 7.66
N VAL A 46 2.98 -5.67 8.60
CA VAL A 46 4.37 -5.28 8.38
C VAL A 46 5.19 -6.53 8.03
N ASN A 47 6.13 -6.39 7.10
CA ASN A 47 6.94 -7.42 6.46
C ASN A 47 6.22 -8.35 5.48
N ASP A 48 4.92 -8.13 5.21
CA ASP A 48 4.27 -8.88 4.14
C ASP A 48 4.89 -8.52 2.79
N ALA A 49 5.12 -9.54 1.97
CA ALA A 49 5.53 -9.36 0.58
C ALA A 49 4.38 -8.73 -0.20
N CYS A 50 4.69 -7.66 -0.92
CA CYS A 50 3.69 -6.90 -1.66
C CYS A 50 4.16 -6.52 -3.07
N LYS A 51 3.19 -6.37 -3.96
CA LYS A 51 3.41 -5.87 -5.32
C LYS A 51 2.49 -4.70 -5.61
N VAL A 52 3.04 -3.66 -6.21
CA VAL A 52 2.25 -2.55 -6.74
C VAL A 52 2.06 -2.76 -8.23
N VAL A 53 0.80 -2.86 -8.66
CA VAL A 53 0.41 -3.10 -10.05
C VAL A 53 -0.32 -1.88 -10.59
N ILE A 54 0.12 -1.36 -11.73
CA ILE A 54 -0.56 -0.28 -12.45
C ILE A 54 -1.03 -0.85 -13.79
N GLY A 55 -2.34 -1.08 -13.91
CA GLY A 55 -2.95 -1.72 -15.07
C GLY A 55 -2.51 -3.18 -15.20
N LYS A 56 -1.57 -3.45 -16.10
CA LYS A 56 -0.98 -4.79 -16.32
C LYS A 56 0.52 -4.86 -16.00
N VAL A 57 1.08 -3.78 -15.45
CA VAL A 57 2.52 -3.63 -15.23
C VAL A 57 2.82 -3.69 -13.73
N PHE A 58 3.75 -4.56 -13.35
CA PHE A 58 4.32 -4.58 -12.00
C PHE A 58 5.33 -3.45 -11.85
N VAL A 59 5.11 -2.56 -10.89
CA VAL A 59 5.90 -1.34 -10.70
C VAL A 59 6.85 -1.48 -9.51
N ILE A 60 6.40 -2.11 -8.43
CA ILE A 60 7.21 -2.40 -7.23
C ILE A 60 7.00 -3.85 -6.84
N ASN A 61 8.09 -4.51 -6.42
CA ASN A 61 8.08 -5.84 -5.83
C ASN A 61 8.91 -5.82 -4.54
N GLY A 62 8.24 -5.64 -3.41
CA GLY A 62 8.88 -5.30 -2.15
C GLY A 62 8.13 -5.79 -0.93
N PHE A 63 8.26 -5.03 0.16
CA PHE A 63 7.68 -5.38 1.45
C PHE A 63 6.94 -4.19 2.05
N VAL A 64 5.86 -4.49 2.77
CA VAL A 64 5.18 -3.52 3.63
C VAL A 64 6.09 -3.20 4.81
N GLU A 65 6.43 -1.92 5.00
CA GLU A 65 7.25 -1.48 6.13
C GLU A 65 6.42 -0.91 7.27
N ALA A 66 5.30 -0.26 6.96
CA ALA A 66 4.41 0.29 7.97
C ALA A 66 2.94 0.16 7.56
N VAL A 67 2.11 -0.14 8.57
CA VAL A 67 0.66 -0.07 8.49
C VAL A 67 0.19 0.81 9.63
N SER A 68 -0.34 1.98 9.31
CA SER A 68 -0.85 2.95 10.27
C SER A 68 -2.36 3.04 10.15
N VAL A 69 -3.06 2.93 11.27
CA VAL A 69 -4.52 3.07 11.34
C VAL A 69 -4.83 4.33 12.13
N ASN A 70 -5.49 5.28 11.49
CA ASN A 70 -5.91 6.52 12.10
C ASN A 70 -7.44 6.56 12.19
N TYR A 71 -7.95 6.44 13.42
CA TYR A 71 -9.38 6.50 13.70
C TYR A 71 -9.71 7.77 14.48
N SER A 72 -10.67 8.52 13.97
CA SER A 72 -11.32 9.65 14.62
C SER A 72 -12.83 9.41 14.67
N PRO A 73 -13.59 10.18 15.48
CA PRO A 73 -15.05 10.06 15.53
C PRO A 73 -15.75 10.27 14.19
N SER A 74 -15.10 10.94 13.23
CA SER A 74 -15.64 11.26 11.91
C SER A 74 -14.98 10.50 10.75
N SER A 75 -13.82 9.86 10.97
CA SER A 75 -13.03 9.28 9.88
C SER A 75 -12.22 8.07 10.34
N HIS A 76 -12.13 7.03 9.49
CA HIS A 76 -11.25 5.89 9.71
C HIS A 76 -10.36 5.70 8.47
N ALA A 77 -9.08 6.02 8.60
CA ALA A 77 -8.11 5.92 7.52
C ALA A 77 -7.05 4.87 7.83
N ILE A 78 -6.70 4.05 6.83
CA ILE A 78 -5.57 3.14 6.87
C ILE A 78 -4.54 3.65 5.87
N GLN A 79 -3.30 3.71 6.31
CA GLN A 79 -2.14 4.01 5.51
C GLN A 79 -1.22 2.79 5.47
N ILE A 80 -0.85 2.33 4.28
CA ILE A 80 0.11 1.26 4.05
C ILE A 80 1.28 1.84 3.26
N SER A 81 2.48 1.72 3.81
CA SER A 81 3.69 2.17 3.14
C SER A 81 4.76 1.08 3.17
N GLY A 82 5.67 1.20 2.22
CA GLY A 82 6.78 0.27 2.09
C GLY A 82 7.70 0.64 0.94
N ARG A 83 8.63 -0.28 0.68
CA ARG A 83 9.67 -0.07 -0.32
C ARG A 83 9.92 -1.31 -1.13
N ASP A 84 10.56 -1.11 -2.28
CA ASP A 84 11.08 -2.19 -3.10
C ASP A 84 12.13 -3.02 -2.34
N ARG A 85 12.36 -4.25 -2.80
CA ARG A 85 13.36 -5.14 -2.22
C ARG A 85 14.79 -4.66 -2.45
N THR A 86 15.05 -3.91 -3.54
CA THR A 86 16.39 -3.48 -3.95
C THR A 86 16.84 -2.19 -3.28
#